data_AF-A0A539D4M8-F1
#
_entry.id   AF-A0A539D4M8-F1
#
_cell.length_a   1.000
_cell.length_b   1.000
_cell.length_c   1.000
_cell.angle_alpha   90.00
_cell.angle_beta   90.00
_cell.angle_gamma   90.00
#
_symmetry.space_group_name_H-M   'P 1'
#
loop_
_entity.id
_entity.type
_entity.pdbx_description
1 polymer ?
#
loop_
_entity_poly.entity_id
_entity_poly.type
_entity_poly.pdbx_seq_one_letter_code
_entity_poly.pdbx_strand_id
1 'polypeptide(L)'
;MAAAETPADVFKRALAHAARALAEQSELEVVFGSDGPKLSNGVLTLPHPPRDPGGPESATLRGQADRLALRLANHDETLHARLRPIDSRAAEVFEAVEQARVEAVGSQSLAGVRANMGAALLTRLEKMGALRATEAERVPVAEAVALLVRERLTGQRAP
;
A
#
# COMPACT_ATOMS: atom_id res chain seq x y z
N MET A 1 12.50 -4.78 35.91
CA MET A 1 11.18 -5.16 35.35
C MET A 1 11.06 -4.44 34.03
N ALA A 2 10.79 -5.13 32.92
CA ALA A 2 10.56 -4.48 31.64
C ALA A 2 9.39 -3.50 31.79
N ALA A 3 9.54 -2.28 31.26
CA ALA A 3 8.46 -1.29 31.26
C ALA A 3 7.22 -1.90 30.58
N ALA A 4 6.03 -1.61 31.11
CA ALA A 4 4.78 -2.06 30.49
C ALA A 4 4.70 -1.50 29.07
N GLU A 5 4.43 -2.37 28.09
CA GLU A 5 4.30 -1.95 26.69
C GLU A 5 3.19 -0.92 26.53
N THR A 6 3.47 0.13 25.75
CA THR A 6 2.44 1.10 25.41
C THR A 6 1.51 0.54 24.32
N PRO A 7 0.28 1.04 24.17
CA PRO A 7 -0.60 0.68 23.07
C PRO A 7 0.06 0.87 21.68
N ALA A 8 0.93 1.88 21.55
CA ALA A 8 1.70 2.12 20.33
C ALA A 8 2.74 1.03 20.07
N ASP A 9 3.40 0.50 21.10
CA ASP A 9 4.38 -0.59 20.97
C ASP A 9 3.68 -1.89 20.56
N VAL A 10 2.53 -2.18 21.18
CA VAL A 10 1.68 -3.32 20.80
C VAL A 10 1.25 -3.22 19.34
N PHE A 11 0.81 -2.03 18.90
CA PHE A 11 0.42 -1.79 17.52
C PHE A 11 1.59 -1.98 16.53
N LYS A 12 2.75 -1.38 16.81
CA LYS A 12 3.96 -1.54 15.97
C LYS A 12 4.35 -3.00 15.81
N ARG A 13 4.38 -3.75 16.92
CA ARG A 13 4.70 -5.18 16.89
C ARG A 13 3.67 -5.97 16.08
N ALA A 14 2.39 -5.77 16.33
CA ALA A 14 1.32 -6.46 15.61
C ALA A 14 1.38 -6.17 14.10
N LEU A 15 1.60 -4.90 13.72
CA LEU A 15 1.72 -4.49 12.33
C LEU A 15 2.95 -5.10 11.65
N ALA A 16 4.10 -5.15 12.33
CA ALA A 16 5.30 -5.78 11.81
C ALA A 16 5.10 -7.29 11.55
N HIS A 17 4.44 -8.01 12.47
CA HIS A 17 4.12 -9.42 12.27
C HIS A 17 3.13 -9.64 11.13
N ALA A 18 2.09 -8.81 11.02
CA ALA A 18 1.14 -8.87 9.90
C ALA A 18 1.83 -8.63 8.56
N ALA A 19 2.72 -7.64 8.48
CA ALA A 19 3.48 -7.33 7.27
C ALA A 19 4.40 -8.49 6.86
N ARG A 20 5.12 -9.11 7.80
CA ARG A 20 5.96 -10.30 7.54
C ARG A 20 5.15 -11.47 7.01
N ALA A 21 3.99 -11.73 7.62
CA ALA A 21 3.10 -12.80 7.20
C ALA A 21 2.56 -12.55 5.78
N LEU A 22 2.11 -11.33 5.48
CA LEU A 22 1.61 -10.96 4.16
C LEU A 22 2.69 -10.94 3.08
N ALA A 23 3.93 -10.60 3.45
CA ALA A 23 5.07 -10.60 2.54
C ALA A 23 5.66 -11.99 2.30
N GLU A 24 5.19 -13.02 3.01
CA GLU A 24 5.75 -14.38 3.02
C GLU A 24 7.25 -14.39 3.38
N GLN A 25 7.70 -13.46 4.24
CA GLN A 25 9.10 -13.29 4.63
C GLN A 25 9.21 -13.10 6.15
N SER A 26 9.57 -14.16 6.88
CA SER A 26 9.67 -14.13 8.36
C SER A 26 10.71 -13.13 8.86
N GLU A 27 11.81 -13.00 8.12
CA GLU A 27 12.95 -12.15 8.45
C GLU A 27 12.85 -10.73 7.89
N LEU A 28 11.69 -10.35 7.31
CA LEU A 28 11.51 -8.99 6.80
C LEU A 28 11.70 -7.98 7.95
N GLU A 29 12.66 -7.07 7.75
CA GLU A 29 12.92 -5.99 8.69
C GLU A 29 11.83 -4.92 8.54
N VAL A 30 11.13 -4.63 9.63
CA VAL A 30 10.09 -3.59 9.67
C VAL A 30 10.52 -2.52 10.66
N VAL A 31 10.75 -1.31 10.15
CA VAL A 31 11.24 -0.16 10.92
C VAL A 31 10.18 0.94 10.90
N PHE A 32 10.10 1.71 11.99
CA PHE A 32 9.21 2.87 12.06
C PHE A 32 10.02 4.17 12.06
N GLY A 33 9.82 5.03 11.06
CA GLY A 33 10.57 6.27 10.84
C GLY A 33 9.81 7.30 10.01
N SER A 34 10.24 8.55 10.04
CA SER A 34 9.57 9.68 9.35
C SER A 34 9.69 9.66 7.82
N ASP A 35 10.56 8.80 7.29
CA ASP A 35 10.90 8.66 5.88
C ASP A 35 10.14 7.52 5.16
N GLY A 36 9.19 6.88 5.86
CA GLY A 36 8.24 5.92 5.28
C GLY A 36 6.95 6.58 4.76
N PRO A 37 6.08 5.84 4.05
CA PRO A 37 6.17 4.41 3.75
C PRO A 37 7.09 4.12 2.55
N LYS A 38 8.05 3.21 2.70
CA LYS A 38 8.91 2.73 1.60
C LYS A 38 9.44 1.33 1.86
N LEU A 39 9.87 0.67 0.80
CA LEU A 39 10.59 -0.59 0.84
C LEU A 39 11.91 -0.40 0.10
N SER A 40 13.04 -0.66 0.76
CA SER A 40 14.37 -0.54 0.15
C SER A 40 15.33 -1.51 0.81
N ASN A 41 16.15 -2.19 0.01
CA ASN A 41 17.17 -3.14 0.48
C ASN A 41 16.63 -4.20 1.47
N GLY A 42 15.39 -4.67 1.26
CA GLY A 42 14.75 -5.64 2.16
C GLY A 42 14.27 -5.06 3.50
N VAL A 43 14.28 -3.74 3.67
CA VAL A 43 13.77 -3.05 4.86
C VAL A 43 12.48 -2.32 4.50
N LEU A 44 11.41 -2.65 5.23
CA LEU A 44 10.10 -2.00 5.12
C LEU A 44 10.01 -0.90 6.19
N THR A 45 10.10 0.35 5.76
CA THR A 45 10.01 1.51 6.65
C THR A 45 8.60 2.09 6.62
N LEU A 46 7.96 2.19 7.79
CA LEU A 46 6.62 2.74 7.99
C LEU A 46 6.66 4.03 8.81
N PRO A 47 5.73 4.97 8.61
CA PRO A 47 5.59 6.10 9.52
C PRO A 47 5.18 5.63 10.93
N HIS A 48 5.49 6.43 11.94
CA HIS A 48 5.07 6.15 13.30
C HIS A 48 3.54 6.05 13.40
N PRO A 49 3.02 5.14 14.25
CA PRO A 49 1.58 5.01 14.45
C PRO A 49 0.99 6.30 15.00
N PRO A 50 -0.30 6.56 14.70
CA PRO A 50 -1.00 7.69 15.27
C PRO A 50 -1.09 7.57 16.80
N ARG A 51 -1.39 8.69 17.46
CA ARG A 51 -1.55 8.73 18.92
C ARG A 51 -2.68 7.83 19.41
N ASP A 52 -3.73 7.67 18.60
CA ASP A 52 -4.83 6.76 18.85
C ASP A 52 -4.76 5.56 17.87
N PRO A 53 -4.26 4.40 18.31
CA PRO A 53 -4.23 3.19 17.50
C PRO A 53 -5.61 2.66 17.08
N GLY A 54 -6.70 3.04 17.76
CA GLY A 54 -8.07 2.65 17.41
C GLY A 54 -8.71 3.50 16.31
N GLY A 55 -8.10 4.65 15.99
CA GLY A 55 -8.65 5.62 15.05
C GLY A 55 -8.55 5.21 13.58
N PRO A 56 -9.19 5.99 12.67
CA PRO A 56 -9.19 5.72 11.23
C PRO A 56 -7.79 5.81 10.61
N GLU A 57 -6.90 6.64 11.17
CA GLU A 57 -5.51 6.79 10.72
C GLU A 57 -4.72 5.47 10.79
N SER A 58 -5.07 4.59 11.72
CA SER A 58 -4.48 3.26 11.82
C SER A 58 -4.85 2.35 10.66
N ALA A 59 -6.04 2.51 10.05
CA ALA A 59 -6.41 1.76 8.84
C ALA A 59 -5.57 2.20 7.64
N THR A 60 -5.32 3.51 7.50
CA THR A 60 -4.42 4.06 6.48
C THR A 60 -2.99 3.53 6.64
N LEU A 61 -2.43 3.55 7.85
CA LEU A 61 -1.08 3.02 8.11
C LEU A 61 -1.00 1.51 7.84
N ARG A 62 -1.99 0.74 8.29
CA ARG A 62 -2.09 -0.69 7.95
C ARG A 62 -2.14 -0.91 6.44
N GLY A 63 -2.92 -0.12 5.71
CA GLY A 63 -3.04 -0.24 4.27
C GLY A 63 -1.75 0.07 3.52
N GLN A 64 -0.94 1.03 4.02
CA GLN A 64 0.40 1.29 3.50
C GLN A 64 1.34 0.10 3.71
N ALA A 65 1.30 -0.53 4.88
CA ALA A 65 2.09 -1.71 5.18
C ALA A 65 1.65 -2.92 4.33
N ASP A 66 0.35 -3.20 4.28
CA ASP A 66 -0.25 -4.29 3.52
C ASP A 66 0.11 -4.16 2.03
N ARG A 67 0.05 -2.94 1.48
CA ARG A 67 0.42 -2.65 0.09
C ARG A 67 1.87 -3.02 -0.23
N LEU A 68 2.82 -2.65 0.63
CA LEU A 68 4.24 -2.95 0.45
C LEU A 68 4.52 -4.45 0.63
N ALA A 69 3.88 -5.07 1.63
CA ALA A 69 4.01 -6.50 1.89
C ALA A 69 3.45 -7.35 0.74
N LEU A 70 2.26 -7.02 0.23
CA LEU A 70 1.68 -7.74 -0.92
C LEU A 70 2.52 -7.57 -2.18
N ARG A 71 3.19 -6.42 -2.37
CA ARG A 71 4.15 -6.27 -3.47
C ARG A 71 5.33 -7.24 -3.33
N LEU A 72 5.90 -7.39 -2.14
CA LEU A 72 6.96 -8.38 -1.91
C LEU A 72 6.52 -9.81 -2.26
N ALA A 73 5.30 -10.20 -1.88
CA ALA A 73 4.81 -11.56 -2.10
C ALA A 73 4.37 -11.84 -3.55
N ASN A 74 3.83 -10.83 -4.26
CA ASN A 74 3.09 -11.06 -5.51
C ASN A 74 3.68 -10.38 -6.76
N HIS A 75 4.85 -9.75 -6.63
CA HIS A 75 5.54 -9.05 -7.71
C HIS A 75 6.84 -9.75 -8.09
N ASP A 76 7.00 -10.05 -9.39
CA ASP A 76 8.26 -10.54 -9.94
C ASP A 76 9.01 -9.37 -10.59
N GLU A 77 10.04 -8.89 -9.89
CA GLU A 77 10.88 -7.77 -10.34
C GLU A 77 11.58 -8.06 -11.69
N THR A 78 11.98 -9.31 -11.93
CA THR A 78 12.71 -9.68 -13.16
C THR A 78 11.78 -9.66 -14.35
N LEU A 79 10.58 -10.25 -14.22
CA LEU A 79 9.57 -10.22 -15.26
C LEU A 79 9.09 -8.79 -15.51
N HIS A 80 8.84 -8.03 -14.45
CA HIS A 80 8.40 -6.65 -14.54
C HIS A 80 9.40 -5.79 -15.30
N ALA A 81 10.69 -5.84 -14.95
CA ALA A 81 11.74 -5.11 -15.64
C ALA A 81 11.84 -5.46 -17.14
N ARG A 82 11.59 -6.72 -17.51
CA ARG A 82 11.60 -7.17 -18.91
C ARG A 82 10.41 -6.66 -19.71
N LEU A 83 9.25 -6.53 -19.08
CA LEU A 83 8.01 -6.09 -19.72
C LEU A 83 7.82 -4.57 -19.68
N ARG A 84 8.57 -3.88 -18.81
CA ARG A 84 8.46 -2.44 -18.60
C ARG A 84 8.68 -1.68 -19.91
N PRO A 85 7.73 -0.81 -20.32
CA PRO A 85 7.90 0.04 -21.50
C PRO A 85 9.14 0.94 -21.42
N ILE A 86 9.72 1.24 -22.58
CA ILE A 86 10.85 2.19 -22.69
C ILE A 86 10.37 3.64 -22.53
N ASP A 87 9.22 3.97 -23.12
CA ASP A 87 8.61 5.29 -22.97
C ASP A 87 8.25 5.56 -21.50
N SER A 88 8.67 6.73 -20.99
CA SER A 88 8.55 7.04 -19.57
C SER A 88 7.10 7.12 -19.11
N ARG A 89 6.22 7.72 -19.91
CA ARG A 89 4.80 7.87 -19.59
C ARG A 89 4.09 6.52 -19.62
N ALA A 90 4.38 5.68 -20.62
CA ALA A 90 3.85 4.32 -20.68
C ALA A 90 4.35 3.49 -19.49
N ALA A 91 5.60 3.66 -19.08
CA ALA A 91 6.15 2.99 -17.92
C ALA A 91 5.45 3.40 -16.62
N GLU A 92 5.16 4.69 -16.41
CA GLU A 92 4.38 5.15 -15.24
C GLU A 92 3.00 4.48 -15.15
N VAL A 93 2.30 4.37 -16.28
CA VAL A 93 1.01 3.66 -16.35
C VAL A 93 1.21 2.17 -16.04
N PHE A 94 2.25 1.55 -16.60
CA PHE A 94 2.58 0.15 -16.36
C PHE A 94 2.84 -0.16 -14.89
N GLU A 95 3.65 0.67 -14.21
CA GLU A 95 3.90 0.56 -12.76
C GLU A 95 2.61 0.67 -11.94
N ALA A 96 1.76 1.65 -12.27
CA ALA A 96 0.51 1.89 -11.55
C ALA A 96 -0.49 0.74 -11.73
N VAL A 97 -0.58 0.18 -12.94
CA VAL A 97 -1.41 -0.99 -13.25
C VAL A 97 -0.90 -2.23 -12.55
N GLU A 98 0.41 -2.48 -12.57
CA GLU A 98 0.99 -3.63 -11.87
C GLU A 98 0.73 -3.55 -10.36
N GLN A 99 0.88 -2.36 -9.78
CA GLN A 99 0.56 -2.14 -8.38
C GLN A 99 -0.92 -2.42 -8.08
N ALA A 100 -1.85 -1.97 -8.95
CA ALA A 100 -3.26 -2.28 -8.81
C ALA A 100 -3.56 -3.79 -8.91
N ARG A 101 -2.86 -4.51 -9.80
CA ARG A 101 -2.97 -5.96 -9.95
C ARG A 101 -2.53 -6.69 -8.68
N VAL A 102 -1.35 -6.36 -8.17
CA VAL A 102 -0.78 -6.91 -6.93
C VAL A 102 -1.75 -6.73 -5.76
N GLU A 103 -2.28 -5.52 -5.57
CA GLU A 103 -3.21 -5.22 -4.47
C GLU A 103 -4.54 -5.97 -4.62
N ALA A 104 -5.10 -5.99 -5.82
CA ALA A 104 -6.39 -6.64 -6.08
C ALA A 104 -6.30 -8.15 -5.87
N VAL A 105 -5.30 -8.80 -6.47
CA VAL A 105 -5.10 -10.25 -6.36
C VAL A 105 -4.69 -10.62 -4.94
N GLY A 106 -3.69 -9.94 -4.38
CA GLY A 106 -3.14 -10.24 -3.05
C GLY A 106 -4.14 -10.05 -1.91
N SER A 107 -5.19 -9.24 -2.10
CA SER A 107 -6.23 -9.05 -1.09
C SER A 107 -7.52 -9.81 -1.35
N GLN A 108 -7.66 -10.56 -2.45
CA GLN A 108 -8.94 -11.15 -2.88
C GLN A 108 -9.67 -11.88 -1.73
N SER A 109 -8.96 -12.73 -0.98
CA SER A 109 -9.52 -13.49 0.15
C SER A 109 -9.35 -12.81 1.52
N LEU A 110 -8.74 -11.62 1.58
CA LEU A 110 -8.37 -10.92 2.82
C LEU A 110 -9.19 -9.63 2.99
N ALA A 111 -10.42 -9.77 3.49
CA ALA A 111 -11.35 -8.65 3.60
C ALA A 111 -10.83 -7.47 4.45
N GLY A 112 -10.11 -7.75 5.55
CA GLY A 112 -9.49 -6.72 6.39
C GLY A 112 -8.38 -5.96 5.67
N VAL A 113 -7.52 -6.67 4.96
CA VAL A 113 -6.43 -6.10 4.15
C VAL A 113 -6.98 -5.24 3.01
N ARG A 114 -8.06 -5.71 2.36
CA ARG A 114 -8.79 -4.94 1.35
C ARG A 114 -9.35 -3.63 1.91
N ALA A 115 -9.92 -3.66 3.11
CA ALA A 115 -10.44 -2.46 3.78
C ALA A 115 -9.33 -1.48 4.14
N ASN A 116 -8.20 -1.97 4.68
CA ASN A 116 -7.02 -1.16 4.98
C ASN A 116 -6.48 -0.47 3.72
N MET A 117 -6.32 -1.19 2.61
CA MET A 117 -5.89 -0.62 1.34
C MET A 117 -6.89 0.40 0.78
N GLY A 118 -8.19 0.19 0.97
CA GLY A 118 -9.22 1.19 0.66
C GLY A 118 -8.99 2.50 1.43
N ALA A 119 -8.71 2.42 2.73
CA ALA A 119 -8.39 3.59 3.55
C ALA A 119 -7.11 4.29 3.07
N ALA A 120 -6.05 3.54 2.78
CA ALA A 120 -4.80 4.07 2.23
C ALA A 120 -4.98 4.73 0.86
N LEU A 121 -5.79 4.14 -0.02
CA LEU A 121 -6.16 4.69 -1.32
C LEU A 121 -6.89 6.03 -1.16
N LEU A 122 -7.94 6.07 -0.35
CA LEU A 122 -8.70 7.29 -0.08
C LEU A 122 -7.81 8.42 0.43
N THR A 123 -6.97 8.15 1.45
CA THR A 123 -6.03 9.15 1.96
C THR A 123 -5.08 9.66 0.88
N ARG A 124 -4.60 8.78 -0.01
CA ARG A 124 -3.68 9.15 -1.10
C ARG A 124 -4.37 10.00 -2.15
N LEU A 125 -5.59 9.64 -2.57
CA LEU A 125 -6.40 10.41 -3.51
C LEU A 125 -6.76 11.79 -2.94
N GLU A 126 -7.06 11.87 -1.65
CA GLU A 126 -7.33 13.14 -0.98
C GLU A 126 -6.09 14.05 -0.98
N LYS A 127 -4.91 13.52 -0.60
CA LYS A 127 -3.65 14.27 -0.60
C LYS A 127 -3.25 14.79 -1.98
N MET A 128 -3.56 14.03 -3.03
CA MET A 128 -3.34 14.44 -4.42
C MET A 128 -4.38 15.46 -4.91
N GLY A 129 -5.47 15.67 -4.17
CA GLY A 129 -6.60 16.51 -4.59
C GLY A 129 -7.49 15.85 -5.64
N ALA A 130 -7.28 14.57 -5.96
CA ALA A 130 -8.01 13.86 -7.00
C ALA A 130 -9.50 13.70 -6.67
N LEU A 131 -9.84 13.55 -5.38
CA LEU A 131 -11.25 13.46 -4.93
C LEU A 131 -12.04 14.76 -5.17
N ARG A 132 -11.36 15.89 -5.42
CA ARG A 132 -11.96 17.21 -5.67
C ARG A 132 -11.74 17.67 -7.11
N ALA A 133 -11.15 16.83 -7.95
CA ALA A 133 -10.88 17.18 -9.34
C ALA A 133 -12.19 17.23 -10.13
N THR A 134 -12.47 18.39 -10.72
CA THR A 134 -13.63 18.59 -11.62
C THR A 134 -13.25 18.52 -13.10
N GLU A 135 -11.95 18.46 -13.40
CA GLU A 135 -11.36 18.42 -14.73
C GLU A 135 -10.49 17.16 -14.83
N ALA A 136 -10.58 16.43 -15.94
CA ALA A 136 -9.88 15.17 -16.12
C ALA A 136 -8.35 15.35 -16.13
N GLU A 137 -7.88 16.49 -16.62
CA GLU A 137 -6.47 16.86 -16.77
C GLU A 137 -5.76 17.00 -15.40
N ARG A 138 -6.51 17.14 -14.31
CA ARG A 138 -5.95 17.25 -12.95
C ARG A 138 -5.61 15.91 -12.31
N VAL A 139 -6.06 14.81 -12.91
CA VAL A 139 -5.74 13.46 -12.43
C VAL A 139 -4.68 12.83 -13.35
N PRO A 140 -3.52 12.41 -12.83
CA PRO A 140 -2.52 11.73 -13.63
C PRO A 140 -3.10 10.50 -14.33
N VAL A 141 -2.77 10.31 -15.61
CA VAL A 141 -3.31 9.18 -16.40
C VAL A 141 -2.99 7.83 -15.75
N ALA A 142 -1.78 7.67 -15.19
CA ALA A 142 -1.39 6.45 -14.48
C ALA A 142 -2.33 6.14 -13.30
N GLU A 143 -2.75 7.17 -12.55
CA GLU A 143 -3.71 7.00 -11.46
C GLU A 143 -5.09 6.60 -11.97
N ALA A 144 -5.60 7.33 -12.97
CA ALA A 144 -6.92 7.06 -13.54
C ALA A 144 -7.01 5.63 -14.08
N VAL A 145 -5.98 5.17 -14.79
CA VAL A 145 -5.92 3.80 -15.31
C VAL A 145 -5.83 2.78 -14.18
N ALA A 146 -5.03 3.02 -13.14
CA ALA A 146 -4.94 2.13 -11.98
C ALA A 146 -6.27 1.97 -11.24
N LEU A 147 -7.04 3.06 -11.08
CA LEU A 147 -8.39 3.03 -10.50
C LEU A 147 -9.36 2.19 -11.35
N LEU A 148 -9.33 2.36 -12.67
CA LEU A 148 -10.15 1.58 -13.60
C LEU A 148 -9.80 0.08 -13.53
N VAL A 149 -8.51 -0.26 -13.55
CA VAL A 149 -8.06 -1.66 -13.44
C VAL A 149 -8.47 -2.26 -12.11
N ARG A 150 -8.26 -1.54 -11.00
CA ARG A 150 -8.68 -1.97 -9.66
C ARG A 150 -10.18 -2.25 -9.62
N GLU A 151 -11.01 -1.36 -10.16
CA GLU A 151 -12.46 -1.55 -10.20
C GLU A 151 -12.84 -2.82 -10.96
N ARG A 152 -12.19 -3.09 -12.10
CA ARG A 152 -12.44 -4.31 -12.88
C ARG A 152 -11.99 -5.59 -12.19
N LEU A 153 -10.84 -5.56 -11.50
CA LEU A 153 -10.30 -6.74 -10.81
C LEU A 153 -11.04 -7.04 -9.50
N THR A 154 -11.52 -6.01 -8.80
CA THR A 154 -12.12 -6.15 -7.46
C THR A 154 -13.64 -6.07 -7.46
N GLY A 155 -14.27 -5.54 -8.52
CA GLY A 155 -15.69 -5.20 -8.55
C GLY A 155 -16.09 -4.01 -7.68
N GLN A 156 -15.13 -3.35 -7.02
CA GLN A 156 -15.37 -2.19 -6.17
C GLN A 156 -15.18 -0.91 -6.97
N ARG A 157 -16.23 -0.09 -7.07
CA ARG A 157 -16.15 1.22 -7.72
C ARG A 157 -15.01 2.06 -7.15
N ALA A 158 -14.42 2.90 -8.01
CA ALA A 158 -13.49 3.92 -7.57
C ALA A 158 -14.13 4.79 -6.45
N PRO A 159 -13.36 5.16 -5.41
CA PRO A 159 -13.86 5.98 -4.30
C PRO A 159 -14.21 7.41 -4.69
#